data_AF-A0A7R9YI28-F1
#
_entry.id   AF-A0A7R9YI28-F1
#
_cell.length_a   1.000
_cell.length_b   1.000
_cell.length_c   1.000
_cell.angle_alpha   90.00
_cell.angle_beta   90.00
_cell.angle_gamma   90.00
#
_symmetry.space_group_name_H-M   'P 1'
#
loop_
_entity.id
_entity.type
_entity.pdbx_description
1 polymer ?
#
loop_
_entity_poly.entity_id
_entity_poly.type
_entity_poly.pdbx_seq_one_letter_code
_entity_poly.pdbx_strand_id
1 'polypeptide(L)'
;EKSMALLGQVNPQFADIGKAFVSHYYKIFDTARAQLQPLYQAESMLSFEGEQYQGMQPIMTKLTTLNFQTVQHIAKTVDCHPGINGSIVVFVTGNLAVRAHI
;
A
#
# COMPACT_ATOMS: atom_id res chain seq x y z
N GLU A 1 26.16 -18.82 -2.84
CA GLU A 1 26.45 -18.38 -1.46
C GLU A 1 26.17 -16.91 -1.18
N LYS A 2 26.66 -15.94 -1.98
CA LYS A 2 26.39 -14.48 -1.79
C LYS A 2 24.92 -14.05 -1.83
N SER A 3 24.02 -14.84 -2.40
CA SER A 3 22.59 -14.54 -2.49
C SER A 3 21.86 -14.61 -1.15
N MET A 4 22.37 -15.39 -0.17
CA MET A 4 21.76 -15.49 1.17
C MET A 4 22.23 -14.38 2.12
N ALA A 5 23.36 -13.71 1.82
CA ALA A 5 23.83 -12.56 2.57
C ALA A 5 23.02 -11.28 2.29
N LEU A 6 22.29 -11.22 1.16
CA LEU A 6 21.43 -10.09 0.79
C LEU A 6 20.06 -10.11 1.51
N LEU A 7 19.71 -11.21 2.18
CA LEU A 7 18.67 -11.25 3.22
C LEU A 7 19.15 -10.60 4.53
N GLY A 8 20.33 -9.96 4.52
CA GLY A 8 20.86 -9.19 5.64
C GLY A 8 19.80 -8.22 6.17
N GLN A 9 19.40 -8.45 7.42
CA GLN A 9 18.32 -7.80 8.17
C GLN A 9 16.90 -8.21 7.73
N VAL A 10 16.51 -9.46 8.01
CA VAL A 10 15.09 -9.80 8.15
C VAL A 10 14.54 -9.10 9.41
N ASN A 11 13.51 -8.28 9.26
CA ASN A 11 12.78 -7.74 10.39
C ASN A 11 11.92 -8.85 11.01
N PRO A 12 12.17 -9.34 12.25
CA PRO A 12 11.42 -10.47 12.81
C PRO A 12 9.93 -10.19 13.02
N GLN A 13 9.53 -8.91 13.01
CA GLN A 13 8.14 -8.47 13.15
C GLN A 13 7.48 -8.14 11.80
N PHE A 14 8.07 -8.57 10.67
CA PHE A 14 7.59 -8.23 9.33
C PHE A 14 6.09 -8.50 9.15
N ALA A 15 5.57 -9.61 9.69
CA ALA A 15 4.19 -10.01 9.55
C ALA A 15 3.23 -9.07 10.30
N ASP A 16 3.57 -8.73 11.55
CA ASP A 16 2.72 -7.86 12.38
C ASP A 16 2.76 -6.42 11.88
N ILE A 17 3.94 -5.93 11.50
CA ILE A 17 4.11 -4.59 10.89
C ILE A 17 3.34 -4.51 9.58
N GLY A 18 3.45 -5.50 8.70
CA GLY A 18 2.75 -5.52 7.42
C GLY A 18 1.23 -5.51 7.58
N LYS A 19 0.69 -6.34 8.49
CA LYS A 19 -0.75 -6.37 8.79
C LYS A 19 -1.24 -5.06 9.41
N ALA A 20 -0.48 -4.48 10.34
CA ALA A 20 -0.80 -3.19 10.94
C ALA A 20 -0.78 -2.06 9.90
N PHE A 21 0.22 -2.07 9.00
CA PHE A 21 0.33 -1.12 7.90
C PHE A 21 -0.88 -1.20 6.97
N VAL A 22 -1.30 -2.40 6.55
CA VAL A 22 -2.49 -2.57 5.68
C VAL A 22 -3.75 -2.04 6.36
N SER A 23 -3.97 -2.38 7.64
CA SER A 23 -5.12 -1.87 8.38
C SER A 23 -5.10 -0.34 8.50
N HIS A 24 -3.94 0.26 8.73
CA HIS A 24 -3.76 1.70 8.83
C HIS A 24 -3.98 2.39 7.48
N TYR A 25 -3.32 1.90 6.43
CA TYR A 25 -3.39 2.42 5.08
C TYR A 25 -4.83 2.43 4.55
N TYR A 26 -5.54 1.29 4.63
CA TYR A 26 -6.91 1.21 4.16
C TYR A 26 -7.89 2.04 4.97
N LYS A 27 -7.73 2.13 6.30
CA LYS A 27 -8.54 3.03 7.11
C LYS A 27 -8.40 4.48 6.65
N ILE A 28 -7.17 4.95 6.43
CA ILE A 28 -6.96 6.32 5.93
C ILE A 28 -7.50 6.47 4.51
N PHE A 29 -7.30 5.48 3.64
CA PHE A 29 -7.84 5.53 2.29
C PHE A 29 -9.37 5.67 2.29
N ASP A 30 -10.06 4.95 3.17
CA ASP A 30 -11.51 4.94 3.25
C ASP A 30 -12.08 6.24 3.81
N THR A 31 -11.38 6.88 4.77
CA THR A 31 -11.93 8.04 5.49
C THR A 31 -11.29 9.39 5.16
N ALA A 32 -10.02 9.42 4.76
CA ALA A 32 -9.23 10.66 4.65
C ALA A 32 -8.03 10.50 3.69
N ARG A 33 -8.28 10.21 2.40
CA ARG A 33 -7.25 9.90 1.38
C ARG A 33 -6.07 10.87 1.35
N ALA A 34 -6.31 12.17 1.54
CA ALA A 34 -5.25 13.18 1.56
C ALA A 34 -4.15 12.91 2.62
N GLN A 35 -4.47 12.20 3.70
CA GLN A 35 -3.51 11.86 4.76
C GLN A 35 -2.60 10.68 4.41
N LEU A 36 -2.74 10.07 3.23
CA LEU A 36 -1.79 9.05 2.74
C LEU A 36 -0.46 9.64 2.28
N GLN A 37 -0.40 10.97 2.07
CA GLN A 37 0.79 11.66 1.56
C GLN A 37 2.11 11.25 2.26
N PRO A 38 2.20 11.17 3.59
CA PRO A 38 3.44 10.82 4.28
C PRO A 38 3.90 9.37 4.09
N LEU A 39 3.05 8.50 3.53
CA LEU A 39 3.37 7.09 3.26
C LEU A 39 4.13 6.90 1.93
N TYR A 40 4.26 7.97 1.14
CA TYR A 40 4.96 7.95 -0.15
C TYR A 40 6.21 8.84 -0.11
N GLN A 41 7.23 8.41 -0.84
CA GLN A 41 8.51 9.09 -1.01
C GLN A 41 8.70 9.55 -2.47
N ALA A 42 9.81 10.24 -2.75
CA ALA A 42 10.08 10.76 -4.09
C ALA A 42 10.23 9.63 -5.13
N GLU A 43 10.75 8.47 -4.72
CA GLU A 43 10.98 7.29 -5.55
C GLU A 43 9.83 6.28 -5.52
N SER A 44 8.75 6.57 -4.78
CA SER A 44 7.58 5.69 -4.74
C SER A 44 6.93 5.53 -6.10
N MET A 45 6.32 4.37 -6.33
CA MET A 45 5.58 4.09 -7.55
C MET A 45 4.21 3.51 -7.21
N LEU A 46 3.19 3.95 -7.95
CA LEU A 46 1.85 3.37 -7.96
C LEU A 46 1.56 2.90 -9.38
N SER A 47 1.08 1.66 -9.52
CA SER A 47 0.42 1.19 -10.73
C SER A 47 -1.07 1.01 -10.46
N PHE A 48 -1.92 1.60 -11.28
CA PHE A 48 -3.38 1.52 -11.10
C PHE A 48 -4.05 1.38 -12.47
N GLU A 49 -4.78 0.28 -12.67
CA GLU A 49 -5.55 0.00 -13.90
C GLU A 49 -4.77 0.20 -15.22
N GLY A 50 -3.49 -0.14 -15.24
CA GLY A 50 -2.61 -0.03 -16.43
C GLY A 50 -1.82 1.27 -16.52
N GLU A 51 -2.08 2.25 -15.65
CA GLU A 51 -1.33 3.50 -15.57
C GLU A 51 -0.26 3.46 -14.48
N GLN A 52 0.84 4.18 -14.68
CA GLN A 52 1.95 4.27 -13.73
C GLN A 52 2.16 5.71 -13.26
N TYR A 53 2.42 5.87 -11.97
CA TYR A 53 2.63 7.14 -11.30
C TYR A 53 3.88 7.05 -10.44
N GLN A 54 4.85 7.94 -10.67
CA GLN A 54 6.09 8.00 -9.91
C GLN A 54 6.12 9.26 -9.03
N GLY A 55 6.50 9.08 -7.77
CA GLY A 55 6.63 10.12 -6.77
C GLY A 55 5.33 10.45 -6.03
N MET A 56 5.49 11.00 -4.82
CA MET A 56 4.40 11.36 -3.92
C MET A 56 3.31 12.21 -4.60
N GLN A 57 3.68 13.29 -5.33
CA GLN A 57 2.69 14.22 -5.87
C GLN A 57 1.78 13.58 -6.94
N PRO A 58 2.29 12.91 -8.00
CA PRO A 58 1.43 12.20 -8.96
C PRO A 58 0.56 11.11 -8.32
N ILE A 59 1.11 10.36 -7.35
CA ILE A 59 0.37 9.34 -6.61
C ILE A 59 -0.80 9.97 -5.87
N MET A 60 -0.56 11.04 -5.10
CA MET A 60 -1.61 11.70 -4.34
C MET A 60 -2.68 12.33 -5.23
N THR A 61 -2.30 12.92 -6.36
CA THR A 61 -3.27 13.38 -7.37
C THR A 61 -4.15 12.22 -7.84
N LYS A 62 -3.57 11.06 -8.20
CA LYS A 62 -4.37 9.90 -8.62
C LYS A 62 -5.32 9.44 -7.52
N LEU A 63 -4.82 9.24 -6.30
CA LEU A 63 -5.64 8.72 -5.18
C LEU A 63 -6.78 9.66 -4.78
N THR A 64 -6.58 10.97 -4.86
CA THR A 64 -7.58 11.98 -4.49
C THR A 64 -8.60 12.27 -5.58
N THR A 65 -8.29 11.95 -6.85
CA THR A 65 -9.17 12.16 -8.00
C THR A 65 -10.00 10.93 -8.37
N LEU A 66 -9.84 9.80 -7.65
CA LEU A 66 -10.70 8.63 -7.83
C LEU A 66 -12.16 9.00 -7.55
N ASN A 67 -13.05 8.69 -8.51
CA ASN A 67 -14.46 9.08 -8.46
C ASN A 67 -15.31 8.16 -7.56
N PHE A 68 -14.89 8.02 -6.30
CA PHE A 68 -15.60 7.27 -5.27
C PHE A 68 -16.19 8.23 -4.24
N GLN A 69 -17.52 8.24 -4.12
CA GLN A 69 -18.20 8.98 -3.05
C GLN A 69 -17.92 8.34 -1.69
N THR A 70 -18.00 7.01 -1.64
CA THR A 70 -17.53 6.21 -0.51
C THR A 70 -16.73 5.03 -1.02
N VAL A 71 -15.70 4.64 -0.28
CA VAL A 71 -14.93 3.42 -0.53
C VAL A 71 -14.74 2.70 0.79
N GLN A 72 -14.81 1.37 0.75
CA GLN A 72 -14.43 0.51 1.86
C GLN A 72 -13.57 -0.63 1.34
N HIS A 73 -12.34 -0.72 1.85
CA HIS A 73 -11.45 -1.83 1.59
C HIS A 73 -11.72 -2.96 2.59
N ILE A 74 -12.01 -4.15 2.06
CA ILE A 74 -12.27 -5.34 2.86
C ILE A 74 -11.20 -6.38 2.52
N ALA A 75 -10.07 -6.29 3.21
CA ALA A 75 -8.99 -7.27 3.08
C ALA A 75 -9.48 -8.67 3.50
N LYS A 76 -9.17 -9.68 2.68
CA LYS A 76 -9.47 -11.10 2.92
C LYS A 76 -8.21 -11.87 3.27
N THR A 77 -7.13 -11.66 2.51
CA THR A 77 -5.81 -12.20 2.84
C THR A 77 -4.80 -11.06 2.88
N VAL A 78 -3.87 -11.16 3.83
CA VAL A 78 -2.73 -10.24 3.97
C VAL A 78 -1.51 -11.11 4.24
N ASP A 79 -0.75 -11.37 3.19
CA ASP A 79 0.44 -12.19 3.21
C ASP A 79 1.65 -11.26 3.22
N CYS A 80 2.54 -11.43 4.20
CA CYS A 80 3.72 -10.59 4.38
C CYS A 80 4.97 -11.45 4.24
N HIS A 81 5.97 -10.93 3.55
CA HIS A 81 7.27 -11.57 3.40
C HIS A 81 8.40 -10.55 3.65
N PRO A 82 9.54 -10.97 4.22
CA PRO A 82 10.70 -10.11 4.30
C PRO A 82 11.24 -9.83 2.89
N GLY A 83 11.57 -8.57 2.63
CA GLY A 83 12.19 -8.10 1.41
C GLY A 83 13.67 -7.78 1.58
N ILE A 84 14.24 -7.10 0.59
CA ILE A 84 15.64 -6.67 0.58
C ILE A 84 15.84 -5.53 1.60
N ASN A 85 16.97 -5.51 2.32
CA ASN A 85 17.36 -4.43 3.24
C ASN A 85 16.31 -4.12 4.33
N GLY A 86 15.69 -5.14 4.93
CA GLY A 86 14.70 -4.96 5.99
C GLY A 86 13.33 -4.44 5.54
N SER A 87 13.11 -4.32 4.23
CA SER A 87 11.77 -4.03 3.68
C SER A 87 10.80 -5.19 3.93
N ILE A 88 9.51 -4.89 3.78
CA ILE A 88 8.43 -5.87 3.91
C ILE A 88 7.64 -5.82 2.60
N VAL A 89 7.51 -6.97 1.95
CA VAL A 89 6.62 -7.15 0.81
C VAL A 89 5.28 -7.61 1.34
N VAL A 90 4.22 -6.90 0.99
CA VAL A 90 2.85 -7.23 1.42
C VAL A 90 1.98 -7.49 0.20
N PHE A 91 1.36 -8.66 0.15
CA PHE A 91 0.37 -9.02 -0.84
C PHE A 91 -1.01 -9.07 -0.19
N VAL A 92 -1.96 -8.33 -0.76
CA VAL A 92 -3.31 -8.22 -0.21
C VAL A 92 -4.32 -8.62 -1.26
N THR A 93 -5.25 -9.50 -0.88
CA THR A 93 -6.45 -9.78 -1.67
C THR A 93 -7.69 -9.38 -0.87
N GLY A 94 -8.75 -8.98 -1.54
CA GLY A 94 -9.96 -8.55 -0.86
C GLY A 94 -11.03 -8.03 -1.80
N ASN A 95 -12.06 -7.46 -1.19
CA ASN A 95 -13.14 -6.80 -1.90
C ASN A 95 -13.00 -5.28 -1.75
N LEU A 96 -13.37 -4.56 -2.80
CA LEU A 96 -13.51 -3.11 -2.76
C LEU A 96 -14.99 -2.78 -2.89
N ALA A 97 -15.60 -2.27 -1.83
CA ALA A 97 -16.97 -1.79 -1.87
C ALA A 97 -16.96 -0.29 -2.18
N VAL A 98 -17.45 0.09 -3.36
CA VAL A 98 -17.48 1.48 -3.82
C VAL A 98 -18.90 1.93 -4.07
N ARG A 99 -19.16 3.20 -3.76
CA ARG A 99 -20.32 3.93 -4.26
C ARG A 99 -19.83 5.02 -5.19
N ALA A 100 -20.14 4.88 -6.47
CA ALA A 100 -19.85 5.91 -7.47
C ALA A 100 -20.87 7.06 -7.34
N HIS A 101 -20.49 8.24 -7.83
CA HIS A 101 -21.46 9.28 -8.13
C HIS A 101 -22.38 8.77 -9.26
N ILE A 102 -23.69 8.79 -9.01
CA ILE A 102 -24.71 8.69 -10.06
C ILE A 102 -24.92 10.09 -10.63
#